data_AF-A0AA88XDS9-F1
#
_entry.id   AF-A0AA88XDS9-F1
#
_cell.length_a   1.000
_cell.length_b   1.000
_cell.length_c   1.000
_cell.angle_alpha   90.00
_cell.angle_beta   90.00
_cell.angle_gamma   90.00
#
_symmetry.space_group_name_H-M   'P 1'
#
loop_
_entity.id
_entity.type
_entity.pdbx_description
1 polymer ?
#
loop_
_entity_poly.entity_id
_entity_poly.type
_entity_poly.pdbx_seq_one_letter_code
_entity_poly.pdbx_strand_id
1 'polypeptide(L)'
;MATSRSSITCSSTDTERNNFLRLAQGILGPGTVIARDVLQRYITPYLLSQKVNYNLSIGYRLNKEQRNLVTNASSDGYRKFDITLIYYLLRNLVSDINDPSKPKFPNPTRGWGKSPQPLDHSISDDVERLRILRNHILSHASSASLHDSIYQTAWQQLKDIANRMGRELRKDYDKKLEDLESYTMTEAQWKDMFSKIQSIKGISKCFENETNC
;
A
#
# COMPACT_ATOMS: atom_id res chain seq x y z
N MET A 1 43.64 26.24 -3.60
CA MET A 1 43.69 24.96 -2.86
C MET A 1 43.36 25.27 -1.41
N ALA A 2 42.40 24.69 -0.71
CA ALA A 2 41.41 23.67 -0.98
C ALA A 2 40.16 24.04 -0.15
N THR A 3 38.96 23.97 -0.74
CA THR A 3 37.71 24.10 -0.01
C THR A 3 37.42 22.77 0.68
N SER A 4 37.54 22.76 2.01
CA SER A 4 37.15 21.64 2.86
C SER A 4 35.66 21.37 2.71
N ARG A 5 35.30 20.26 2.07
CA ARG A 5 33.93 19.76 1.95
C ARG A 5 33.58 19.14 3.30
N SER A 6 32.83 19.87 4.13
CA SER A 6 32.31 19.34 5.39
C SER A 6 31.40 18.15 5.09
N SER A 7 31.89 16.94 5.34
CA SER A 7 31.08 15.73 5.33
C SER A 7 30.07 15.84 6.47
N ILE A 8 28.81 16.07 6.13
CA ILE A 8 27.69 16.04 7.08
C ILE A 8 27.54 14.58 7.52
N THR A 9 28.09 14.23 8.68
CA THR A 9 27.78 12.98 9.36
C THR A 9 26.36 13.07 9.93
N CYS A 10 25.41 12.37 9.31
CA CYS A 10 24.04 12.25 9.85
C CYS A 10 24.07 11.54 11.20
N SER A 11 23.28 12.01 12.16
CA SER A 11 23.02 11.29 13.41
C SER A 11 22.24 10.00 13.11
N SER A 12 22.34 8.98 13.99
CA SER A 12 21.54 7.75 13.83
C SER A 12 20.05 8.05 13.72
N THR A 13 19.56 9.06 14.44
CA THR A 13 18.17 9.53 14.38
C THR A 13 17.78 10.14 13.03
N ASP A 14 18.69 10.82 12.34
CA ASP A 14 18.40 11.39 11.00
C ASP A 14 18.36 10.29 9.94
N THR A 15 19.24 9.29 10.05
CA THR A 15 19.22 8.11 9.18
C THR A 15 17.94 7.30 9.37
N GLU A 16 17.55 7.01 10.61
CA GLU A 16 16.34 6.24 10.89
C GLU A 16 15.06 6.97 10.46
N ARG A 17 15.03 8.30 10.57
CA ARG A 17 13.94 9.12 10.01
C ARG A 17 13.88 9.00 8.49
N ASN A 18 15.01 9.12 7.81
CA ASN A 18 15.07 8.96 6.35
C ASN A 18 14.64 7.55 5.92
N ASN A 19 15.06 6.52 6.65
CA ASN A 19 14.65 5.14 6.41
C ASN A 19 13.13 4.95 6.53
N PHE A 20 12.53 5.48 7.59
CA PHE A 20 11.08 5.47 7.75
C PHE A 20 10.38 6.14 6.56
N LEU A 21 10.86 7.31 6.13
CA LEU A 21 10.26 8.07 5.02
C LEU A 21 10.38 7.35 3.68
N ARG A 22 11.55 6.82 3.35
CA ARG A 22 11.78 6.08 2.11
C ARG A 22 10.82 4.91 2.02
N LEU A 23 10.73 4.12 3.09
CA LEU A 23 9.81 2.99 3.14
C LEU A 23 8.34 3.42 3.04
N ALA A 24 7.94 4.47 3.77
CA ALA A 24 6.59 5.01 3.69
C ALA A 24 6.24 5.50 2.27
N GLN A 25 7.15 6.20 1.59
CA GLN A 25 6.97 6.63 0.20
C GLN A 25 6.90 5.46 -0.76
N GLY A 26 7.76 4.45 -0.59
CA GLY A 26 7.74 3.23 -1.39
C GLY A 26 6.39 2.51 -1.31
N ILE A 27 5.84 2.40 -0.10
CA ILE A 27 4.54 1.72 0.12
C ILE A 27 3.37 2.59 -0.36
N LEU A 28 3.33 3.87 0.02
CA LEU A 28 2.20 4.77 -0.30
C LEU A 28 2.20 5.23 -1.76
N GLY A 29 3.36 5.22 -2.42
CA GLY A 29 3.52 5.48 -3.85
C GLY A 29 3.49 4.19 -4.67
N PRO A 30 4.65 3.63 -5.06
CA PRO A 30 4.73 2.40 -5.86
C PRO A 30 3.90 1.23 -5.34
N GLY A 31 3.91 0.95 -4.03
CA GLY A 31 3.11 -0.13 -3.43
C GLY A 31 1.60 0.04 -3.64
N THR A 32 1.09 1.27 -3.47
CA THR A 32 -0.31 1.59 -3.79
C THR A 32 -0.60 1.43 -5.28
N VAL A 33 0.32 1.82 -6.16
CA VAL A 33 0.16 1.63 -7.62
C VAL A 33 0.07 0.15 -7.98
N ILE A 34 0.95 -0.69 -7.42
CA ILE A 34 0.91 -2.15 -7.58
C ILE A 34 -0.46 -2.66 -7.12
N ALA A 35 -0.92 -2.27 -5.93
CA ALA A 35 -2.21 -2.71 -5.40
C ALA A 35 -3.40 -2.30 -6.31
N ARG A 36 -3.39 -1.08 -6.87
CA ARG A 36 -4.41 -0.61 -7.82
C ARG A 36 -4.42 -1.46 -9.09
N ASP A 37 -3.24 -1.80 -9.59
CA ASP A 37 -3.10 -2.62 -10.79
C ASP A 37 -3.58 -4.06 -10.56
N VAL A 38 -3.32 -4.62 -9.38
CA VAL A 38 -3.91 -5.88 -8.94
C VAL A 38 -5.44 -5.76 -8.92
N LEU A 39 -6.01 -4.73 -8.28
CA LEU A 39 -7.47 -4.56 -8.25
C LEU A 39 -8.07 -4.50 -9.67
N GLN A 40 -7.47 -3.71 -10.57
CA GLN A 40 -7.87 -3.58 -11.98
C GLN A 40 -7.78 -4.90 -12.78
N ARG A 41 -6.88 -5.81 -12.37
CA ARG A 41 -6.70 -7.13 -12.98
C ARG A 41 -7.88 -8.06 -12.71
N TYR A 42 -8.57 -7.88 -11.58
CA TYR A 42 -9.61 -8.80 -11.09
C TYR A 42 -11.02 -8.21 -11.09
N ILE A 43 -11.17 -6.89 -11.07
CA ILE A 43 -12.47 -6.23 -11.13
C ILE A 43 -12.38 -4.96 -11.97
N THR A 44 -13.38 -4.73 -12.83
CA THR A 44 -13.49 -3.48 -13.57
C THR A 44 -14.05 -2.36 -12.67
N PRO A 45 -13.57 -1.10 -12.80
CA PRO A 45 -14.10 0.02 -12.02
C PRO A 45 -15.60 0.24 -12.19
N TYR A 46 -16.10 0.01 -13.41
CA TYR A 46 -17.54 0.06 -13.71
C TYR A 46 -18.33 -0.99 -12.94
N LEU A 47 -17.89 -2.25 -12.94
CA LEU A 47 -18.62 -3.29 -12.22
C LEU A 47 -18.56 -3.08 -10.71
N LEU A 48 -17.44 -2.62 -10.18
CA LEU A 48 -17.33 -2.27 -8.77
C LEU A 48 -18.33 -1.16 -8.40
N SER A 49 -18.39 -0.07 -9.16
CA SER A 49 -19.30 1.04 -8.86
C SER A 49 -20.77 0.61 -8.93
N GLN A 50 -21.13 -0.17 -9.97
CA GLN A 50 -22.43 -0.80 -10.10
C GLN A 50 -22.78 -1.63 -8.85
N LYS A 51 -21.93 -2.56 -8.45
CA LYS A 51 -22.21 -3.44 -7.31
C LYS A 51 -22.37 -2.69 -6.00
N VAL A 52 -21.58 -1.66 -5.74
CA VAL A 52 -21.74 -0.83 -4.53
C VAL A 52 -23.03 -0.01 -4.55
N ASN A 53 -23.46 0.46 -5.72
CA ASN A 53 -24.69 1.23 -5.87
C ASN A 53 -25.96 0.37 -5.71
N TYR A 54 -25.94 -0.86 -6.23
CA TYR A 54 -27.11 -1.75 -6.20
C TYR A 54 -27.14 -2.69 -4.99
N ASN A 55 -25.99 -3.04 -4.41
CA ASN A 55 -25.92 -3.92 -3.26
C ASN A 55 -25.60 -3.13 -1.98
N LEU A 56 -26.66 -2.79 -1.25
CA LEU A 56 -26.57 -2.02 -0.02
C LEU A 56 -25.67 -2.67 1.04
N SER A 57 -25.65 -4.02 1.14
CA SER A 57 -24.85 -4.71 2.18
C SER A 57 -23.36 -4.54 1.97
N ILE A 58 -22.90 -4.56 0.72
CA ILE A 58 -21.52 -4.24 0.34
C ILE A 58 -21.22 -2.78 0.69
N GLY A 59 -22.14 -1.89 0.33
CA GLY A 59 -22.00 -0.47 0.58
C GLY A 59 -21.85 -0.15 2.07
N TYR A 60 -22.70 -0.71 2.95
CA TYR A 60 -22.70 -0.45 4.40
C TYR A 60 -21.37 -0.73 5.10
N ARG A 61 -20.51 -1.57 4.53
CA ARG A 61 -19.18 -1.84 5.09
C ARG A 61 -18.12 -0.79 4.72
N LEU A 62 -18.48 0.19 3.88
CA LEU A 62 -17.64 1.32 3.50
C LEU A 62 -18.13 2.58 4.21
N ASN A 63 -17.18 3.39 4.71
CA ASN A 63 -17.50 4.71 5.22
C ASN A 63 -17.97 5.66 4.08
N LYS A 64 -18.50 6.82 4.44
CA LYS A 64 -19.10 7.77 3.48
C LYS A 64 -18.13 8.19 2.37
N GLU A 65 -16.88 8.47 2.71
CA GLU A 65 -15.85 8.92 1.76
C GLU A 65 -15.45 7.79 0.81
N GLN A 66 -15.19 6.60 1.34
CA GLN A 66 -14.86 5.42 0.55
C GLN A 66 -16.00 5.02 -0.38
N ARG A 67 -17.24 5.07 0.10
CA ARG A 67 -18.40 4.81 -0.75
C ARG A 67 -18.45 5.80 -1.91
N ASN A 68 -18.24 7.08 -1.65
CA ASN A 68 -18.20 8.09 -2.71
C ASN A 68 -17.07 7.82 -3.72
N LEU A 69 -15.87 7.43 -3.26
CA LEU A 69 -14.77 7.02 -4.14
C LEU A 69 -15.18 5.82 -5.02
N VAL A 70 -15.81 4.81 -4.43
CA VAL A 70 -16.20 3.59 -5.15
C VAL A 70 -17.35 3.84 -6.12
N THR A 71 -18.35 4.64 -5.76
CA THR A 71 -19.45 5.04 -6.65
C THR A 71 -18.93 5.80 -7.88
N ASN A 72 -17.88 6.62 -7.72
CA ASN A 72 -17.26 7.36 -8.83
C ASN A 72 -16.19 6.55 -9.58
N ALA A 73 -15.94 5.29 -9.22
CA ALA A 73 -14.87 4.50 -9.85
C ALA A 73 -15.08 4.29 -11.35
N SER A 74 -16.33 4.29 -11.85
CA SER A 74 -16.61 4.17 -13.28
C SER A 74 -16.03 5.31 -14.11
N SER A 75 -15.95 6.54 -13.57
CA SER A 75 -15.33 7.68 -14.25
C SER A 75 -13.86 7.84 -13.87
N ASP A 76 -13.56 7.73 -12.58
CA ASP A 76 -12.25 8.11 -12.03
C ASP A 76 -11.24 6.96 -12.07
N GLY A 77 -11.70 5.73 -12.33
CA GLY A 77 -10.94 4.52 -12.10
C GLY A 77 -10.54 4.37 -10.63
N TYR A 78 -9.44 3.66 -10.37
CA TYR A 78 -8.92 3.46 -9.02
C TYR A 78 -7.87 4.50 -8.60
N ARG A 79 -7.70 5.58 -9.37
CA ARG A 79 -6.63 6.57 -9.17
C ARG A 79 -6.63 7.22 -7.78
N LYS A 80 -7.80 7.39 -7.19
CA LYS A 80 -7.98 8.02 -5.87
C LYS A 80 -8.00 7.02 -4.70
N PHE A 81 -7.93 5.72 -4.96
CA PHE A 81 -8.05 4.72 -3.90
C PHE A 81 -6.70 4.59 -3.19
N ASP A 82 -6.70 4.71 -1.87
CA ASP A 82 -5.51 4.41 -1.07
C ASP A 82 -5.32 2.89 -0.88
N ILE A 83 -4.14 2.50 -0.40
CA ILE A 83 -3.80 1.09 -0.18
C ILE A 83 -4.72 0.37 0.82
N THR A 84 -5.31 1.11 1.77
CA THR A 84 -6.22 0.56 2.78
C THR A 84 -7.55 0.16 2.14
N LEU A 85 -8.15 1.07 1.38
CA LEU A 85 -9.36 0.81 0.61
C LEU A 85 -9.10 -0.31 -0.40
N ILE A 86 -7.99 -0.28 -1.13
CA ILE A 86 -7.68 -1.33 -2.11
C ILE A 86 -7.57 -2.71 -1.45
N TYR A 87 -6.84 -2.81 -0.35
CA TYR A 87 -6.73 -4.07 0.40
C TYR A 87 -8.10 -4.56 0.87
N TYR A 88 -8.91 -3.66 1.42
CA TYR A 88 -10.26 -3.97 1.87
C TYR A 88 -11.12 -4.56 0.73
N LEU A 89 -11.09 -3.92 -0.45
CA LEU A 89 -11.84 -4.37 -1.62
C LEU A 89 -11.35 -5.73 -2.12
N LEU A 90 -10.03 -5.94 -2.24
CA LEU A 90 -9.43 -7.21 -2.65
C LEU A 90 -9.82 -8.36 -1.72
N ARG A 91 -9.76 -8.14 -0.41
CA ARG A 91 -10.07 -9.17 0.59
C ARG A 91 -11.56 -9.49 0.66
N ASN A 92 -12.40 -8.47 0.67
CA ASN A 92 -13.80 -8.63 1.06
C ASN A 92 -14.79 -8.62 -0.10
N LEU A 93 -14.44 -8.01 -1.25
CA LEU A 93 -15.41 -7.77 -2.32
C LEU A 93 -15.04 -8.44 -3.64
N VAL A 94 -13.76 -8.54 -3.99
CA VAL A 94 -13.39 -9.09 -5.30
C VAL A 94 -13.83 -10.56 -5.45
N SER A 95 -13.82 -11.33 -4.36
CA SER A 95 -14.33 -12.70 -4.37
C SER A 95 -15.85 -12.78 -4.54
N ASP A 96 -16.59 -11.79 -4.02
CA ASP A 96 -18.06 -11.74 -4.07
C ASP A 96 -18.56 -11.16 -5.40
N ILE A 97 -17.83 -10.19 -5.94
CA ILE A 97 -18.11 -9.53 -7.21
C ILE A 97 -17.42 -10.32 -8.32
N ASN A 98 -18.07 -11.41 -8.74
CA ASN A 98 -17.64 -12.16 -9.91
C ASN A 98 -17.74 -11.26 -11.16
N ASP A 99 -16.60 -10.73 -11.64
CA ASP A 99 -16.49 -10.05 -12.92
C ASP A 99 -16.21 -11.09 -14.02
N PRO A 100 -17.19 -11.43 -14.88
CA PRO A 100 -17.03 -12.49 -15.87
C PRO A 100 -15.98 -12.16 -16.94
N SER A 101 -15.55 -10.89 -17.03
CA SER A 101 -14.49 -10.46 -17.95
C SER A 101 -13.08 -10.61 -17.36
N LYS A 102 -12.97 -11.02 -16.10
CA LYS A 102 -11.73 -11.09 -15.34
C LYS A 102 -11.52 -12.52 -14.78
N PRO A 103 -10.27 -12.92 -14.51
CA PRO A 103 -10.00 -14.16 -13.80
C PRO A 103 -10.52 -14.05 -12.38
N LYS A 104 -10.72 -15.21 -11.75
CA LYS A 104 -11.01 -15.29 -10.32
C LYS A 104 -9.78 -14.87 -9.52
N PHE A 105 -10.01 -14.07 -8.48
CA PHE A 105 -8.95 -13.68 -7.55
C PHE A 105 -8.62 -14.85 -6.61
N PRO A 106 -7.35 -15.27 -6.50
CA PRO A 106 -6.98 -16.40 -5.65
C PRO A 106 -6.96 -15.99 -4.17
N ASN A 107 -7.32 -16.92 -3.28
CA ASN A 107 -7.11 -16.74 -1.85
C ASN A 107 -5.62 -16.85 -1.50
N PRO A 108 -5.13 -16.10 -0.50
CA PRO A 108 -3.76 -16.27 0.00
C PRO A 108 -3.52 -17.69 0.48
N THR A 109 -2.31 -18.20 0.31
CA THR A 109 -1.92 -19.59 0.63
C THR A 109 -2.23 -19.94 2.09
N ARG A 110 -2.07 -18.98 2.99
CA ARG A 110 -2.30 -19.14 4.44
C ARG A 110 -3.63 -18.56 4.91
N GLY A 111 -4.41 -17.98 4.00
CA GLY A 111 -5.62 -17.22 4.27
C GLY A 111 -5.37 -15.77 4.67
N TRP A 112 -6.42 -14.96 4.56
CA TRP A 112 -6.41 -13.53 4.83
C TRP A 112 -5.99 -13.19 6.27
N GLY A 113 -5.21 -12.12 6.44
CA GLY A 113 -4.74 -11.66 7.75
C GLY A 113 -3.53 -12.40 8.30
N LYS A 114 -3.07 -13.48 7.65
CA LYS A 114 -1.91 -14.25 8.09
C LYS A 114 -0.67 -13.89 7.29
N SER A 115 0.49 -13.93 7.93
CA SER A 115 1.76 -13.73 7.24
C SER A 115 2.03 -14.88 6.28
N PRO A 116 2.28 -14.61 4.99
CA PRO A 116 2.77 -15.60 4.04
C PRO A 116 4.14 -16.15 4.44
N GLN A 117 4.45 -17.39 4.07
CA GLN A 117 5.78 -17.98 4.16
C GLN A 117 6.68 -17.48 3.02
N PRO A 118 8.02 -17.58 3.13
CA PRO A 118 8.93 -17.10 2.10
C PRO A 118 8.67 -17.66 0.69
N LEU A 119 8.15 -18.89 0.56
CA LEU A 119 7.87 -19.54 -0.72
C LEU A 119 6.43 -19.31 -1.24
N ASP A 120 5.57 -18.66 -0.45
CA ASP A 120 4.19 -18.37 -0.84
C ASP A 120 4.18 -17.20 -1.83
N HIS A 121 4.15 -17.48 -3.13
CA HIS A 121 4.32 -16.47 -4.18
C HIS A 121 3.03 -16.15 -4.97
N SER A 122 1.85 -16.47 -4.44
CA SER A 122 0.62 -16.07 -5.12
C SER A 122 0.44 -14.54 -5.07
N ILE A 123 -0.35 -14.01 -6.01
CA ILE A 123 -0.64 -12.58 -6.06
C ILE A 123 -1.30 -12.07 -4.77
N SER A 124 -2.12 -12.90 -4.12
CA SER A 124 -2.82 -12.55 -2.89
C SER A 124 -1.93 -12.71 -1.65
N ASP A 125 -0.90 -13.55 -1.70
CA ASP A 125 0.17 -13.56 -0.69
C ASP A 125 0.95 -12.24 -0.73
N ASP A 126 1.27 -11.73 -1.92
CA ASP A 126 1.96 -10.44 -2.04
C ASP A 126 1.07 -9.25 -1.66
N VAL A 127 -0.25 -9.35 -1.82
CA VAL A 127 -1.22 -8.39 -1.23
C VAL A 127 -1.15 -8.42 0.31
N GLU A 128 -1.05 -9.60 0.94
CA GLU A 128 -0.85 -9.72 2.39
C GLU A 128 0.50 -9.14 2.84
N ARG A 129 1.58 -9.33 2.06
CA ARG A 129 2.88 -8.70 2.37
C ARG A 129 2.80 -7.17 2.28
N LEU A 130 2.13 -6.61 1.28
CA LEU A 130 1.91 -5.16 1.19
C LEU A 130 1.11 -4.63 2.39
N ARG A 131 0.09 -5.37 2.85
CA ARG A 131 -0.64 -5.03 4.08
C ARG A 131 0.31 -5.00 5.29
N ILE A 132 1.15 -6.02 5.46
CA ILE A 132 2.07 -6.11 6.59
C ILE A 132 3.05 -4.93 6.59
N LEU A 133 3.65 -4.62 5.43
CA LEU A 133 4.54 -3.47 5.25
C LEU A 133 3.83 -2.15 5.60
N ARG A 134 2.59 -1.97 5.13
CA ARG A 134 1.77 -0.81 5.46
C ARG A 134 1.50 -0.72 6.95
N ASN A 135 1.06 -1.80 7.58
CA ASN A 135 0.75 -1.84 9.01
C ASN A 135 1.98 -1.51 9.84
N HIS A 136 3.15 -2.00 9.43
CA HIS A 136 4.42 -1.70 10.06
C HIS A 136 4.76 -0.20 9.99
N ILE A 137 4.59 0.46 8.83
CA ILE A 137 4.76 1.92 8.77
C ILE A 137 3.76 2.65 9.69
N LEU A 138 2.50 2.24 9.72
CA LEU A 138 1.49 2.89 10.56
C LEU A 138 1.73 2.70 12.07
N SER A 139 2.26 1.55 12.49
CA SER A 139 2.65 1.34 13.89
C SER A 139 3.78 2.29 14.29
N HIS A 140 4.77 2.48 13.42
CA HIS A 140 5.93 3.36 13.65
C HIS A 140 5.65 4.86 13.46
N ALA A 141 4.51 5.22 12.89
CA ALA A 141 4.15 6.61 12.59
C ALA A 141 4.15 7.58 13.78
N SER A 142 4.07 7.12 15.03
CA SER A 142 4.20 8.01 16.21
C SER A 142 5.63 8.49 16.43
N SER A 143 6.62 7.67 16.09
CA SER A 143 8.04 7.97 16.27
C SER A 143 8.70 8.56 15.02
N ALA A 144 8.11 8.31 13.83
CA ALA A 144 8.68 8.67 12.53
C ALA A 144 10.13 8.18 12.32
N SER A 145 10.54 7.13 13.05
CA SER A 145 11.90 6.59 13.04
C SER A 145 11.84 5.09 12.77
N LEU A 146 12.77 4.61 11.95
CA LEU A 146 12.89 3.19 11.64
C LEU A 146 14.33 2.73 11.62
N HIS A 147 14.64 1.76 12.48
CA HIS A 147 15.97 1.17 12.60
C HIS A 147 16.43 0.55 11.27
N ASP A 148 17.73 0.67 10.98
CA ASP A 148 18.30 0.33 9.67
C ASP A 148 18.08 -1.13 9.26
N SER A 149 18.30 -2.08 10.17
CA SER A 149 18.05 -3.51 9.90
C SER A 149 16.59 -3.83 9.52
N ILE A 150 15.65 -3.13 10.16
CA ILE A 150 14.22 -3.31 9.88
C ILE A 150 13.89 -2.68 8.53
N TYR A 151 14.42 -1.48 8.27
CA TYR A 151 14.29 -0.82 6.97
C TYR A 151 14.79 -1.69 5.83
N GLN A 152 16.03 -2.21 5.91
CA GLN A 152 16.62 -3.05 4.87
C GLN A 152 15.75 -4.27 4.56
N THR A 153 15.26 -4.94 5.61
CA THR A 153 14.38 -6.12 5.47
C THR A 153 13.05 -5.77 4.79
N ALA A 154 12.39 -4.71 5.26
CA ALA A 154 11.10 -4.28 4.73
C ALA A 154 11.21 -3.73 3.30
N TRP A 155 12.29 -3.02 3.01
CA TRP A 155 12.58 -2.46 1.69
C TRP A 155 12.88 -3.55 0.68
N GLN A 156 13.69 -4.55 1.04
CA GLN A 156 13.92 -5.70 0.17
C GLN A 156 12.61 -6.46 -0.10
N GLN A 157 11.76 -6.66 0.92
CA GLN A 157 10.46 -7.29 0.72
C GLN A 157 9.57 -6.50 -0.25
N LEU A 158 9.60 -5.16 -0.21
CA LEU A 158 8.87 -4.31 -1.16
C LEU A 158 9.39 -4.50 -2.60
N LYS A 159 10.71 -4.55 -2.79
CA LYS A 159 11.32 -4.82 -4.10
C LYS A 159 10.96 -6.20 -4.63
N ASP A 160 10.98 -7.22 -3.77
CA ASP A 160 10.60 -8.58 -4.16
C ASP A 160 9.13 -8.66 -4.61
N ILE A 161 8.23 -7.95 -3.91
CA ILE A 161 6.82 -7.82 -4.31
C ILE A 161 6.73 -7.12 -5.67
N ALA A 162 7.40 -5.98 -5.85
CA ALA A 162 7.38 -5.20 -7.08
C ALA A 162 7.85 -6.04 -8.27
N ASN A 163 8.90 -6.83 -8.08
CA ASN A 163 9.47 -7.70 -9.09
C ASN A 163 8.53 -8.89 -9.45
N ARG A 164 7.95 -9.57 -8.44
CA ARG A 164 6.96 -10.63 -8.68
C ARG A 164 5.71 -10.09 -9.38
N MET A 165 5.13 -9.02 -8.84
CA MET A 165 3.95 -8.36 -9.40
C MET A 165 4.20 -7.78 -10.79
N GLY A 166 5.40 -7.25 -11.03
CA GLY A 166 5.79 -6.73 -12.33
C GLY A 166 5.77 -7.81 -13.42
N ARG A 167 6.25 -9.02 -13.10
CA ARG A 167 6.13 -10.17 -14.01
C ARG A 167 4.67 -10.57 -14.24
N GLU A 168 3.88 -10.71 -13.17
CA GLU A 168 2.48 -11.14 -13.24
C GLU A 168 1.59 -10.15 -14.00
N LEU A 169 1.83 -8.84 -13.81
CA LEU A 169 1.04 -7.76 -14.40
C LEU A 169 1.65 -7.19 -15.69
N ARG A 170 2.83 -7.67 -16.08
CA ARG A 170 3.64 -7.18 -17.21
C ARG A 170 3.89 -5.67 -17.14
N LYS A 171 4.36 -5.23 -15.98
CA LYS A 171 4.63 -3.82 -15.65
C LYS A 171 5.98 -3.69 -14.97
N ASP A 172 6.60 -2.52 -15.14
CA ASP A 172 7.84 -2.16 -14.45
C ASP A 172 7.52 -1.21 -13.30
N TYR A 173 7.85 -1.65 -12.09
CA TYR A 173 7.71 -0.88 -10.85
C TYR A 173 9.06 -0.51 -10.25
N ASP A 174 10.16 -1.09 -10.73
CA ASP A 174 11.47 -1.07 -10.10
C ASP A 174 12.08 0.32 -10.18
N LYS A 175 11.98 0.97 -11.34
CA LYS A 175 12.51 2.32 -11.55
C LYS A 175 12.09 3.34 -10.48
N LYS A 176 10.81 3.34 -10.10
CA LYS A 176 10.31 4.27 -9.07
C LYS A 176 10.81 3.94 -7.67
N LEU A 177 11.12 2.67 -7.39
CA LEU A 177 11.70 2.26 -6.12
C LEU A 177 13.18 2.64 -6.07
N GLU A 178 13.93 2.45 -7.17
CA GLU A 178 15.33 2.86 -7.29
C GLU A 178 15.50 4.38 -7.07
N ASP A 179 14.63 5.19 -7.69
CA ASP A 179 14.62 6.64 -7.52
C ASP A 179 14.44 7.04 -6.03
N LEU A 180 13.70 6.23 -5.25
CA LEU A 180 13.44 6.47 -3.83
C LEU A 180 14.59 6.00 -2.90
N GLU A 181 15.41 5.03 -3.29
CA GLU A 181 16.54 4.55 -2.47
C GLU A 181 17.57 5.65 -2.22
N SER A 182 17.84 6.45 -3.24
CA SER A 182 18.79 7.57 -3.18
C SER A 182 18.16 8.88 -2.69
N TYR A 183 16.85 8.91 -2.54
CA TYR A 183 16.11 10.14 -2.25
C TYR A 183 16.38 10.64 -0.83
N THR A 184 16.62 11.95 -0.72
CA THR A 184 16.72 12.70 0.54
C THR A 184 15.64 13.78 0.55
N MET A 185 14.85 13.80 1.61
CA MET A 185 13.67 14.65 1.72
C MET A 185 14.02 16.02 2.31
N THR A 186 13.38 17.09 1.83
CA THR A 186 13.40 18.39 2.54
C THR A 186 12.47 18.39 3.76
N GLU A 187 12.72 19.26 4.73
CA GLU A 187 11.85 19.44 5.91
C GLU A 187 10.38 19.73 5.56
N ALA A 188 10.12 20.46 4.48
CA ALA A 188 8.76 20.76 4.04
C ALA A 188 8.03 19.49 3.55
N GLN A 189 8.70 18.69 2.73
CA GLN A 189 8.15 17.43 2.25
C GLN A 189 8.00 16.40 3.39
N TRP A 190 8.87 16.46 4.41
CA TRP A 190 8.72 15.67 5.63
C TRP A 190 7.40 15.98 6.34
N LYS A 191 7.10 17.26 6.60
CA LYS A 191 5.87 17.67 7.30
C LYS A 191 4.61 17.22 6.55
N ASP A 192 4.60 17.39 5.23
CA ASP A 192 3.50 16.97 4.38
C ASP A 192 3.29 15.44 4.43
N MET A 193 4.36 14.66 4.25
CA MET A 193 4.29 13.20 4.31
C MET A 193 3.84 12.71 5.70
N PHE A 194 4.38 13.29 6.76
CA PHE A 194 4.04 12.90 8.12
C PHE A 194 2.56 13.14 8.43
N SER A 195 2.02 14.28 8.01
CA SER A 195 0.59 14.60 8.14
C SER A 195 -0.28 13.57 7.39
N LYS A 196 0.11 13.18 6.17
CA LYS A 196 -0.59 12.14 5.40
C LYS A 196 -0.60 10.79 6.13
N ILE A 197 0.54 10.37 6.67
CA ILE A 197 0.65 9.12 7.43
C ILE A 197 -0.24 9.17 8.69
N GLN A 198 -0.27 10.30 9.41
CA GLN A 198 -1.13 10.47 10.57
C GLN A 198 -2.63 10.40 10.22
N SER A 199 -3.03 11.00 9.10
CA SER A 199 -4.40 10.90 8.58
C SER A 199 -4.79 9.44 8.28
N ILE A 200 -3.92 8.70 7.58
CA ILE A 200 -4.13 7.26 7.28
C ILE A 200 -4.21 6.43 8.57
N LYS A 201 -3.41 6.75 9.60
CA LYS A 201 -3.45 6.06 10.89
C LYS A 201 -4.77 6.30 11.64
N GLY A 202 -5.28 7.53 11.60
CA GLY A 202 -6.61 7.85 12.15
C GLY A 202 -7.70 7.02 11.48
N ILE A 203 -7.65 6.93 10.15
CA ILE A 203 -8.57 6.13 9.34
C ILE A 203 -8.44 4.62 9.63
N SER A 204 -7.21 4.10 9.80
CA SER A 204 -6.96 2.67 10.06
C SER A 204 -7.45 2.20 11.43
N LYS A 205 -7.37 3.06 12.46
CA LYS A 205 -7.96 2.76 13.77
C LYS A 205 -9.48 2.57 13.71
N CYS A 206 -10.16 3.30 12.83
CA CYS A 206 -11.59 3.09 12.61
C CYS A 206 -11.87 1.70 12.00
N PHE A 207 -11.00 1.21 11.12
CA PHE A 207 -11.16 -0.11 10.48
C PHE A 207 -10.90 -1.31 11.41
N GLU A 208 -9.93 -1.22 12.31
CA GLU A 208 -9.65 -2.30 13.28
C GLU A 208 -10.80 -2.49 14.28
N ASN A 209 -11.54 -1.43 14.59
CA ASN A 209 -12.70 -1.49 15.48
C ASN A 209 -13.96 -2.04 14.80
N GLU A 210 -14.05 -2.02 13.47
CA GLU A 210 -15.19 -2.51 12.70
C GLU A 210 -14.99 -3.96 12.17
N THR A 211 -13.77 -4.51 12.26
CA THR A 211 -13.43 -5.85 11.74
C THR A 211 -13.39 -6.95 12.81
N ASN A 212 -13.81 -6.63 14.04
CA ASN A 212 -13.96 -7.59 15.16
C ASN A 212 -15.41 -8.08 15.37
N CYS A 213 -16.26 -8.04 14.35
CA CYS A 213 -17.56 -8.72 14.30
C CYS A 213 -17.64 -9.66 13.10
#